data_AF-A0A7Y3ABV4-F1
#
_entry.id   AF-A0A7Y3ABV4-F1
#
_cell.length_a   1.000
_cell.length_b   1.000
_cell.length_c   1.000
_cell.angle_alpha   90.00
_cell.angle_beta   90.00
_cell.angle_gamma   90.00
#
_symmetry.space_group_name_H-M   'P 1'
#
loop_
_entity.id
_entity.type
_entity.pdbx_description
1 polymer ?
#
loop_
_entity_poly.entity_id
_entity_poly.type
_entity_poly.pdbx_seq_one_letter_code
_entity_poly.pdbx_strand_id
1 'polypeptide(L)' 'NEIPACITLEHASGQIDVIVDYDYEPDGFMLKSAGLIRTARKLAEGRVFVPASVWDGHG' A
#
# COMPACT_ATOMS: atom_id res chain seq x y z
N ASN A 1 -13.24 -8.97 -20.32
CA ASN A 1 -12.29 -8.51 -19.29
C ASN A 1 -12.50 -9.39 -18.08
N GLU A 2 -11.45 -10.01 -17.55
CA GLU A 2 -11.58 -10.81 -16.34
C GLU A 2 -11.45 -9.88 -15.12
N ILE A 3 -12.36 -10.06 -14.15
CA ILE A 3 -12.36 -9.37 -12.86
C ILE A 3 -12.14 -10.48 -11.82
N PRO A 4 -11.10 -10.40 -10.97
CA PRO A 4 -10.17 -9.28 -10.78
C PRO A 4 -9.20 -9.10 -11.96
N ALA A 5 -8.85 -7.86 -12.28
CA ALA A 5 -7.88 -7.52 -13.34
C ALA A 5 -6.47 -7.27 -12.76
N CYS A 6 -5.44 -7.83 -13.37
CA CYS A 6 -4.05 -7.51 -13.03
C CYS A 6 -3.55 -6.32 -13.88
N ILE A 7 -3.04 -5.28 -13.23
CA ILE A 7 -2.51 -4.08 -13.85
C ILE A 7 -1.03 -3.93 -13.46
N THR A 8 -0.15 -3.85 -14.44
CA THR A 8 1.28 -3.57 -14.22
C THR A 8 1.55 -2.07 -14.32
N LEU A 9 2.17 -1.51 -13.28
CA LEU A 9 2.60 -0.11 -13.22
C LEU A 9 4.12 -0.01 -13.47
N GLU A 10 4.50 0.79 -14.45
CA GLU A 10 5.91 1.14 -14.69
C GLU A 10 6.35 2.24 -13.71
N HIS A 11 7.22 1.90 -12.78
CA HIS A 11 7.81 2.81 -11.80
C HIS A 11 9.31 2.99 -12.08
N ALA A 12 9.90 4.10 -11.62
CA ALA A 12 11.33 4.36 -11.82
C ALA A 12 12.25 3.26 -11.25
N SER A 13 11.75 2.48 -10.30
CA SER A 13 12.45 1.33 -9.69
C SER A 13 12.08 -0.03 -10.28
N GLY A 14 11.31 -0.08 -11.37
CA GLY A 14 10.85 -1.32 -12.04
C GLY A 14 9.32 -1.43 -12.12
N GLN A 15 8.82 -2.64 -12.26
CA GLN A 15 7.38 -2.90 -12.40
C GLN A 15 6.71 -3.26 -11.08
N ILE A 16 5.45 -2.86 -10.93
CA ILE A 16 4.60 -3.19 -9.76
C ILE A 16 3.25 -3.72 -10.25
N ASP A 17 2.91 -4.97 -9.90
CA ASP A 17 1.64 -5.58 -10.26
C ASP A 17 0.56 -5.35 -9.20
N VAL A 18 -0.58 -4.80 -9.63
CA VAL A 18 -1.73 -4.50 -8.79
C VAL A 18 -2.92 -5.34 -9.26
N ILE A 19 -3.53 -6.10 -8.35
CA ILE A 19 -4.78 -6.83 -8.61
C ILE A 19 -5.95 -5.91 -8.24
N VAL A 20 -6.83 -5.64 -9.19
CA VAL A 20 -7.93 -4.69 -9.04
C VAL A 20 -9.25 -5.43 -9.17
N ASP A 21 -10.07 -5.37 -8.13
CA ASP A 21 -11.47 -5.81 -8.15
C ASP A 21 -12.38 -4.59 -8.28
N TYR A 22 -13.23 -4.58 -9.29
CA TYR A 22 -14.08 -3.46 -9.64
C TYR A 22 -15.36 -3.95 -10.33
N ASP A 23 -16.40 -3.12 -10.33
CA ASP A 23 -17.63 -3.31 -11.09
C ASP A 23 -17.95 -2.08 -11.93
N TYR A 24 -18.86 -2.27 -12.90
CA TYR A 24 -19.53 -1.18 -13.59
C TYR A 24 -20.98 -1.10 -13.08
N GLU A 25 -21.28 -0.04 -12.36
CA GLU A 25 -22.64 0.32 -11.92
C GLU A 25 -23.25 1.35 -12.89
N PRO A 26 -24.58 1.59 -12.85
CA PRO A 26 -25.24 2.57 -13.72
C PRO A 26 -24.62 3.98 -13.63
N ASP A 27 -24.02 4.30 -12.48
CA ASP A 27 -23.46 5.60 -12.15
C ASP A 27 -21.97 5.70 -12.52
N GLY A 28 -21.36 4.59 -12.97
CA GLY A 28 -19.99 4.53 -13.46
C GLY A 28 -19.16 3.38 -12.87
N PHE A 29 -17.85 3.60 -12.88
CA PHE A 29 -16.86 2.64 -12.38
C PHE A 29 -16.81 2.64 -10.84
N MET A 30 -16.94 1.46 -10.24
CA MET A 30 -16.83 1.28 -8.80
C MET A 30 -15.64 0.38 -8.46
N LEU A 31 -14.62 0.93 -7.80
CA LEU A 31 -13.48 0.18 -7.29
C LEU A 31 -13.84 -0.50 -5.96
N LYS A 32 -13.80 -1.84 -5.90
CA LYS A 32 -14.02 -2.60 -4.66
C LYS A 32 -12.75 -2.74 -3.84
N SER A 33 -11.66 -3.16 -4.48
CA SER A 33 -10.37 -3.34 -3.81
C SER A 33 -9.19 -3.30 -4.78
N ALA A 34 -8.01 -2.98 -4.23
CA ALA A 34 -6.73 -3.07 -4.93
C ALA A 34 -5.73 -3.82 -4.04
N GLY A 35 -5.31 -5.00 -4.49
CA GLY A 35 -4.34 -5.86 -3.82
C GLY A 35 -2.95 -5.70 -4.41
N LEU A 36 -1.93 -5.70 -3.55
CA LEU A 36 -0.53 -5.62 -3.95
C LEU A 36 0.29 -6.71 -3.27
N ILE A 37 1.14 -7.38 -4.03
CA ILE A 37 2.10 -8.33 -3.47
C ILE A 37 3.33 -7.55 -3.00
N ARG A 38 3.62 -7.62 -1.70
CA ARG A 38 4.78 -7.00 -1.07
C ARG A 38 5.59 -8.03 -0.30
N THR A 39 6.86 -7.72 -0.08
CA THR A 39 7.75 -8.50 0.78
C THR A 39 7.89 -7.82 2.14
N ALA A 40 7.93 -8.59 3.22
CA ALA A 40 8.27 -8.11 4.55
C ALA A 40 9.37 -8.97 5.17
N ARG A 41 10.21 -8.36 6.02
CA ARG A 41 11.26 -9.05 6.79
C ARG A 41 11.41 -8.39 8.15
N LYS A 42 11.50 -9.18 9.23
CA LYS A 42 11.86 -8.69 10.57
C LYS A 42 13.32 -8.19 10.56
N LEU A 43 13.51 -6.90 10.83
CA LEU A 43 14.85 -6.28 10.87
C LEU A 43 15.43 -6.27 12.29
N ALA A 44 14.61 -5.91 13.29
CA ALA A 44 15.00 -5.87 14.69
C ALA A 44 13.79 -6.05 15.61
N GLU A 45 14.05 -6.51 16.84
CA GLU A 45 13.09 -6.53 17.94
C GLU A 45 13.82 -6.16 19.23
N GLY A 46 13.19 -5.33 20.05
CA GLY A 46 13.81 -4.81 21.26
C GLY A 46 13.04 -3.62 21.81
N ARG A 47 13.72 -2.81 22.63
CA ARG A 47 13.17 -1.59 23.22
C ARG A 47 13.86 -0.37 22.63
N VAL A 48 13.08 0.60 22.17
CA VAL A 48 13.59 1.92 21.78
C VAL A 48 13.44 2.86 22.98
N PHE A 49 14.54 3.46 23.42
CA PHE A 49 14.52 4.47 24.48
C PHE A 49 14.65 5.86 23.85
N VAL A 50 13.71 6.75 24.17
CA VAL A 50 13.65 8.11 23.62
C VAL A 50 13.69 9.10 24.79
N PRO A 51 14.56 10.13 24.79
CA PRO A 51 14.57 11.15 25.83
C PRO A 51 13.22 11.87 25.93
N ALA A 52 12.74 12.19 27.15
CA ALA A 52 11.47 12.89 27.33
C ALA A 52 11.47 14.27 26.63
N SER A 53 12.62 14.95 26.65
CA SER A 53 12.78 16.31 26.11
C SER A 53 12.50 16.46 24.62
N VAL A 54 12.53 15.38 23.81
CA VAL A 54 12.17 15.49 22.38
C VAL A 54 10.66 15.46 22.15
N TRP A 55 9.88 15.11 23.17
CA TRP A 55 8.42 15.11 23.14
C TRP A 55 7.81 16.32 23.84
N ASP A 56 8.63 17.19 24.46
CA ASP A 56 8.18 18.38 25.21
C ASP A 56 7.58 19.49 24.32
N GLY A 57 7.38 19.23 23.02
CA GLY A 57 6.45 20.00 22.18
C GLY A 57 6.71 21.50 22.13
N HIS A 58 7.97 21.94 22.18
CA HIS A 58 8.32 23.35 22.00
C HIS A 58 8.18 23.75 20.52
N GLY A 59 6.93 23.96 20.11
CA GLY A 59 6.53 24.80 18.98
C GLY A 59 6.05 26.16 19.47
#